data_AF-A0A2N0M089-F1
#
_entry.id   AF-A0A2N0M089-F1
#
_cell.length_a   1.000
_cell.length_b   1.000
_cell.length_c   1.000
_cell.angle_alpha   90.00
_cell.angle_beta   90.00
_cell.angle_gamma   90.00
#
_symmetry.space_group_name_H-M   'P 1'
#
loop_
_entity.id
_entity.type
_entity.pdbx_description
1 polymer ?
#
loop_
_entity_poly.entity_id
_entity_poly.type
_entity_poly.pdbx_seq_one_letter_code
_entity_poly.pdbx_strand_id
1 'polypeptide(L)' 'TPEYVQGKQGKIDTLWGAFPNPESLAYGGDGLPAQPLYQVEFAQTDLWRDYKGSASDKLLIDIYEHWLETI' A
#
# COMPACT_ATOMS: atom_id res chain seq x y z
N THR A 1 -2.53 4.56 -5.91
CA THR A 1 -2.27 4.52 -4.44
C THR A 1 -2.57 5.86 -3.80
N PRO A 2 -3.17 5.93 -2.60
CA PRO A 2 -3.44 7.20 -1.93
C PRO A 2 -2.17 8.03 -1.67
N GLU A 3 -2.28 9.35 -1.78
CA GLU A 3 -1.14 10.28 -1.68
C GLU A 3 -0.43 10.23 -0.32
N TYR A 4 -1.17 10.05 0.77
CA TYR A 4 -0.64 10.13 2.14
C TYR A 4 0.37 9.02 2.51
N VAL A 5 0.44 7.92 1.74
CA VAL A 5 1.44 6.85 1.91
C VAL A 5 2.57 6.90 0.87
N GLN A 6 2.49 7.78 -0.14
CA GLN A 6 3.52 7.84 -1.18
C GLN A 6 4.84 8.37 -0.59
N GLY A 7 5.95 7.67 -0.87
CA GLY A 7 7.27 8.00 -0.34
C GLY A 7 7.44 7.75 1.16
N LYS A 8 6.46 7.11 1.82
CA LYS A 8 6.53 6.73 3.23
C LYS A 8 7.03 5.29 3.36
N GLN A 9 7.76 5.02 4.44
CA GLN A 9 8.21 3.66 4.76
C GLN A 9 7.13 2.96 5.56
N GLY A 10 6.80 1.74 5.15
CA GLY A 10 5.88 0.84 5.85
C GLY A 10 6.47 -0.56 5.94
N LYS A 11 5.80 -1.42 6.69
CA LYS A 11 6.18 -2.83 6.84
C LYS A 11 5.12 -3.73 6.20
N ILE A 12 5.55 -4.72 5.43
CA ILE A 12 4.63 -5.76 4.94
C ILE A 12 4.12 -6.56 6.14
N ASP A 13 2.80 -6.56 6.32
CA ASP A 13 2.12 -7.39 7.31
C ASP A 13 1.70 -8.73 6.70
N THR A 14 1.02 -8.68 5.56
CA THR A 14 0.42 -9.86 4.90
C THR A 14 0.56 -9.79 3.38
N LEU A 15 0.83 -10.92 2.72
CA LEU A 15 0.67 -11.09 1.27
C LEU A 15 -0.69 -11.74 1.00
N TRP A 16 -1.58 -11.05 0.29
CA TRP A 16 -2.90 -11.58 -0.07
C TRP A 16 -2.87 -12.55 -1.25
N GLY A 17 -1.81 -12.48 -2.07
CA GLY A 17 -1.70 -13.21 -3.34
C GLY A 17 -1.65 -12.26 -4.53
N ALA A 18 -1.82 -12.79 -5.74
CA ALA A 18 -1.78 -12.01 -6.97
C ALA A 18 -3.21 -11.69 -7.47
N PHE A 19 -3.46 -10.42 -7.78
CA PHE A 19 -4.74 -9.91 -8.28
C PHE A 19 -4.54 -9.14 -9.59
N PRO A 20 -5.57 -8.99 -10.45
CA PRO A 20 -5.42 -8.25 -11.70
C PRO A 20 -4.88 -6.83 -11.53
N ASN A 21 -3.99 -6.40 -12.42
CA ASN A 21 -3.40 -5.07 -12.38
C ASN A 21 -4.50 -3.99 -12.46
N PRO A 22 -4.62 -3.11 -11.45
CA PRO A 22 -5.69 -2.12 -11.41
C PRO A 22 -5.56 -1.03 -12.48
N GLU A 23 -4.33 -0.66 -12.87
CA GLU A 23 -4.08 0.33 -13.93
C GLU A 23 -4.54 -0.21 -15.28
N SER A 24 -4.16 -1.46 -15.60
CA SER A 24 -4.62 -2.12 -16.83
C SER A 24 -6.15 -2.16 -16.90
N LEU A 25 -6.82 -2.56 -15.81
CA LEU A 25 -8.29 -2.57 -15.74
C LEU A 25 -8.90 -1.17 -15.90
N ALA A 26 -8.31 -0.13 -15.29
CA ALA A 26 -8.80 1.24 -15.38
C ALA A 26 -8.76 1.81 -16.81
N TYR A 27 -7.83 1.30 -17.63
CA TYR A 27 -7.69 1.68 -19.04
C TYR A 27 -8.28 0.65 -20.02
N GLY A 28 -9.15 -0.25 -19.55
CA GLY A 28 -9.90 -1.20 -20.39
C GLY A 28 -9.11 -2.44 -20.85
N GLY A 29 -7.96 -2.70 -20.23
CA GLY A 29 -7.19 -3.93 -20.42
C GLY A 29 -7.77 -5.12 -19.67
N ASP A 30 -7.10 -6.26 -19.78
CA ASP A 30 -7.51 -7.53 -19.16
C ASP A 30 -6.99 -7.71 -17.71
N GLY A 31 -6.23 -6.75 -17.19
CA GLY A 31 -5.64 -6.83 -15.85
C GLY A 31 -4.49 -7.83 -15.73
N LEU A 32 -3.95 -8.34 -16.84
CA LEU A 32 -2.85 -9.31 -16.83
C LEU A 32 -1.51 -8.64 -17.20
N PRO A 33 -0.38 -9.15 -16.67
CA PRO A 33 -0.29 -10.19 -15.64
C PRO A 33 -0.78 -9.70 -14.28
N ALA A 34 -1.35 -10.62 -13.49
CA ALA A 34 -1.73 -10.35 -12.10
C ALA A 34 -0.51 -9.93 -11.27
N GLN A 35 -0.72 -9.01 -10.34
CA GLN A 35 0.27 -8.36 -9.51
C GLN A 35 0.07 -8.78 -8.05
N PRO A 36 1.14 -9.09 -7.29
CA PRO A 36 1.00 -9.35 -5.86
C PRO A 36 0.42 -8.14 -5.11
N LEU A 37 -0.48 -8.41 -4.17
CA LEU A 37 -1.11 -7.42 -3.31
C LEU A 37 -0.68 -7.66 -1.87
N TYR A 38 -0.11 -6.63 -1.25
CA TYR A 38 0.36 -6.68 0.13
C TYR A 38 -0.48 -5.78 1.01
N GLN A 39 -0.79 -6.24 2.22
CA GLN A 39 -1.18 -5.35 3.30
C GLN A 39 0.08 -4.75 3.91
N VAL A 40 0.17 -3.42 3.90
CA VAL A 40 1.30 -2.66 4.43
C VAL A 40 0.85 -1.88 5.66
N GLU A 41 1.62 -2.01 6.73
CA GLU A 41 1.45 -1.30 7.98
C GLU A 41 2.31 -0.02 8.01
N PHE A 42 1.68 1.10 8.37
CA PHE A 42 2.34 2.37 8.63
C PHE A 42 2.03 2.87 10.04
N ALA A 43 3.02 3.43 10.74
CA ALA A 43 2.77 4.17 11.96
C ALA A 43 2.05 5.49 11.61
N GLN A 44 0.95 5.79 12.31
CA GLN A 44 0.18 7.02 12.03
C GLN A 44 1.02 8.29 12.27
N THR A 45 1.98 8.23 13.20
CA THR A 45 2.93 9.33 13.47
C THR A 45 3.84 9.67 12.28
N ASP A 46 4.10 8.72 11.40
CA ASP A 46 4.99 8.93 10.23
C ASP A 46 4.23 9.50 9.02
N LEU A 47 2.91 9.28 9.00
CA LEU A 47 2.00 9.75 7.96
C LEU A 47 1.51 11.17 8.25
N TRP A 48 1.14 11.47 9.51
CA TRP A 48 0.53 12.75 9.89
C TRP A 48 1.36 13.49 10.93
N ARG A 49 1.85 14.69 10.56
CA ARG A 49 2.70 15.53 11.42
C ARG A 49 2.06 15.90 12.76
N ASP A 50 0.75 16.12 12.78
CA ASP A 50 0.01 16.58 13.96
C ASP A 50 -0.87 15.47 14.57
N TYR A 51 -0.51 14.20 14.36
CA TYR A 51 -1.25 13.07 14.90
C TYR A 51 -1.35 13.17 16.43
N LYS A 52 -2.59 13.15 16.96
CA LYS A 52 -2.89 13.25 18.41
C LYS A 52 -3.31 11.92 19.05
N GLY A 53 -3.37 10.85 18.25
CA GLY A 53 -3.69 9.51 18.72
C GLY A 53 -2.52 8.83 19.43
N SER A 54 -2.66 7.54 19.68
CA SER A 54 -1.63 6.73 20.32
C SER A 54 -0.44 6.53 19.36
N ALA A 55 0.78 6.53 19.88
CA ALA A 55 1.98 6.20 19.09
C ALA A 55 1.96 4.75 18.58
N SER A 56 1.10 3.90 19.15
CA SER A 56 0.90 2.52 18.71
C SER A 56 -0.17 2.38 17.61
N ASP A 57 -0.84 3.47 17.24
CA ASP A 57 -1.87 3.42 16.20
C ASP A 57 -1.25 3.25 14.82
N LYS A 58 -1.86 2.35 14.06
CA LYS A 58 -1.37 1.90 12.75
C LYS A 58 -2.41 2.17 11.69
N LEU A 59 -1.95 2.49 10.49
CA LEU A 59 -2.74 2.38 9.28
C LEU A 59 -2.34 1.09 8.56
N LEU A 60 -3.32 0.24 8.26
CA LEU A 60 -3.15 -0.89 7.36
C LEU A 60 -3.83 -0.57 6.04
N ILE A 61 -3.11 -0.77 4.94
CA ILE A 61 -3.61 -0.49 3.59
C ILE A 61 -3.07 -1.53 2.61
N ASP A 62 -3.91 -1.92 1.64
CA ASP A 62 -3.51 -2.84 0.59
C ASP A 62 -2.83 -2.09 -0.57
N ILE A 63 -1.61 -2.49 -0.94
CA ILE A 63 -0.77 -1.87 -1.97
C ILE A 63 -0.20 -2.97 -2.89
N TYR A 64 -0.29 -2.77 -4.20
CA TYR A 64 0.29 -3.68 -5.18
C TYR A 64 1.82 -3.61 -5.22
N GLU A 65 2.47 -4.74 -5.52
CA GLU A 65 3.93 -4.89 -5.54
C GLU A 65 4.65 -3.82 -6.39
N HIS A 66 4.14 -3.54 -7.59
CA HIS A 66 4.77 -2.60 -8.52
C HIS A 66 4.74 -1.13 -8.05
N TRP A 67 4.05 -0.82 -6.95
CA TRP A 67 4.09 0.49 -6.31
C TRP A 67 5.02 0.52 -5.08
N LEU A 68 5.69 -0.59 -4.76
CA LEU A 68 6.62 -0.72 -3.64
C LEU A 68 8.06 -0.79 -4.14
N GLU A 69 8.97 -0.27 -3.33
CA GLU A 69 10.42 -0.38 -3.53
C GLU A 69 11.06 -0.98 -2.27
N THR A 70 12.10 -1.79 -2.43
CA THR A 70 12.86 -2.33 -1.30
C THR A 70 13.84 -1.27 -0.78
N ILE A 71 14.01 -1.21 0.54
CA ILE A 71 14.89 -0.26 1.24
C ILE A 71 16.28 -0.86 1.45
#